data_AF-A0A6M5J6T2-F1
#
_entry.id   AF-A0A6M5J6T2-F1
#
_cell.length_a   1.000
_cell.length_b   1.000
_cell.length_c   1.000
_cell.angle_alpha   90.00
_cell.angle_beta   90.00
_cell.angle_gamma   90.00
#
_symmetry.space_group_name_H-M   'P 1'
#
loop_
_entity.id
_entity.type
_entity.pdbx_description
1 polymer ?
#
loop_
_entity_poly.entity_id
_entity_poly.type
_entity_poly.pdbx_seq_one_letter_code
_entity_poly.pdbx_strand_id
1 'polypeptide(L)' 'MPTDPPNALSTPQTARATLRVGDRFVMEAEARATPLGLFAVGGLVAAILLAIPPIVRAKRAGKALPPAQTPRLPPPRH' A
#
# COMPACT_ATOMS: atom_id res chain seq x y z
N MET A 1 -41.00 -16.55 -7.30
CA MET A 1 -39.79 -16.15 -6.54
C MET A 1 -38.61 -16.24 -7.50
N PRO A 2 -37.92 -15.16 -7.87
CA PRO A 2 -36.70 -15.28 -8.63
C PRO A 2 -35.60 -15.81 -7.69
N THR A 3 -35.12 -17.02 -7.96
CA THR A 3 -33.93 -17.57 -7.33
C THR A 3 -32.74 -17.14 -8.16
N ASP A 4 -32.19 -15.96 -7.88
CA ASP A 4 -30.92 -15.56 -8.49
C ASP A 4 -29.85 -16.60 -8.12
N PRO A 5 -29.07 -17.09 -9.10
CA PRO A 5 -28.01 -18.05 -8.83
C PRO A 5 -26.98 -17.45 -7.87
N PRO A 6 -26.44 -18.24 -6.92
CA PRO A 6 -25.46 -17.73 -5.96
C PRO A 6 -24.25 -17.15 -6.70
N ASN A 7 -24.03 -15.84 -6.54
CA ASN A 7 -22.88 -15.15 -7.12
C ASN A 7 -21.59 -15.63 -6.43
N ALA A 8 -20.76 -16.36 -7.16
CA ALA A 8 -19.51 -16.94 -6.68
C ALA A 8 -18.55 -15.89 -6.09
N LEU A 9 -18.59 -14.64 -6.55
CA LEU A 9 -17.72 -13.57 -6.06
C LEU A 9 -18.18 -12.98 -4.71
N SER A 10 -19.47 -13.12 -4.40
CA SER A 10 -20.09 -12.60 -3.17
C SER A 10 -20.26 -13.69 -2.12
N THR A 11 -20.04 -14.95 -2.47
CA THR A 11 -20.15 -16.07 -1.53
C THR A 11 -18.94 -16.06 -0.60
N PRO A 12 -19.13 -15.97 0.73
CA PRO A 12 -18.01 -15.97 1.68
C PRO A 12 -17.26 -17.30 1.65
N GLN A 13 -15.95 -17.23 1.51
CA GLN A 13 -15.03 -18.35 1.63
C GLN A 13 -14.31 -18.29 2.98
N THR A 14 -14.08 -19.46 3.57
CA THR A 14 -13.46 -19.59 4.88
C THR A 14 -12.14 -20.32 4.74
N ALA A 15 -11.07 -19.71 5.24
CA ALA A 15 -9.74 -20.31 5.32
C ALA A 15 -9.38 -20.49 6.79
N ARG A 16 -8.95 -21.70 7.16
CA ARG A 16 -8.48 -22.02 8.51
C ARG A 16 -6.99 -22.30 8.46
N ALA A 17 -6.26 -21.71 9.39
CA ALA A 17 -4.84 -21.93 9.57
C ALA A 17 -4.59 -22.33 11.02
N THR A 18 -3.98 -23.49 11.23
CA THR A 18 -3.53 -23.93 12.56
C THR A 18 -2.03 -23.72 12.62
N LEU A 19 -1.59 -22.81 13.48
CA LEU A 19 -0.18 -22.62 13.79
C LEU A 19 0.16 -23.40 15.06
N ARG A 20 1.18 -24.25 14.97
CA ARG A 20 1.74 -24.94 16.14
C ARG A 20 3.15 -24.40 16.38
N VAL A 21 3.43 -23.97 17.61
CA VAL A 21 4.75 -23.48 18.02
C VAL A 21 5.26 -24.39 19.13
N GLY A 22 6.19 -25.28 18.76
CA GLY A 22 6.62 -26.40 19.60
C GLY A 22 5.45 -27.32 19.97
N ASP A 23 5.55 -27.98 21.13
CA ASP A 23 4.53 -28.94 21.58
C ASP A 23 3.45 -28.33 22.48
N ARG A 24 3.60 -27.05 22.88
CA ARG A 24 2.76 -26.42 23.91
C ARG A 24 1.81 -25.35 23.41
N PHE A 25 2.01 -24.81 22.21
CA PHE A 25 1.18 -23.73 21.70
C PHE A 25 0.54 -24.15 20.38
N VAL A 26 -0.80 -24.20 20.38
CA VAL A 26 -1.62 -24.37 19.19
C VAL A 26 -2.50 -23.13 19.08
N MET A 27 -2.40 -22.44 17.96
CA MET A 27 -3.22 -21.28 17.64
C MET A 27 -4.04 -21.59 16.39
N GLU A 28 -5.35 -21.49 16.50
CA GLU A 28 -6.25 -21.60 15.36
C GLU A 28 -6.66 -20.21 14.91
N ALA A 29 -6.45 -19.93 13.63
CA ALA A 29 -6.90 -18.72 12.97
C ALA A 29 -7.92 -19.10 11.90
N GLU A 30 -9.10 -18.48 11.95
CA GLU A 30 -10.14 -18.63 10.94
C GLU A 30 -10.37 -17.26 10.29
N ALA A 31 -10.19 -17.20 8.97
CA ALA A 31 -10.44 -16.02 8.18
C ALA A 31 -11.63 -16.29 7.25
N ARG A 32 -12.63 -15.41 7.29
CA ARG A 32 -13.78 -15.46 6.38
C ARG A 32 -13.79 -14.21 5.50
N ALA A 33 -13.71 -14.40 4.19
CA ALA A 33 -13.67 -13.31 3.22
C ALA A 33 -14.42 -13.69 1.94
N THR A 34 -15.00 -12.70 1.27
CA THR A 34 -15.50 -12.90 -0.09
C THR A 34 -14.36 -12.68 -1.09
N PRO A 35 -14.33 -13.39 -2.23
CA PRO A 35 -13.36 -13.11 -3.29
C PRO A 35 -13.37 -11.63 -3.70
N LEU A 36 -14.56 -11.04 -3.85
CA LEU A 36 -14.71 -9.63 -4.18
C LEU A 36 -14.10 -8.70 -3.12
N GLY A 37 -14.34 -8.98 -1.83
CA GLY A 37 -13.78 -8.21 -0.73
C GLY A 37 -12.25 -8.30 -0.68
N LEU A 38 -11.69 -9.49 -0.94
CA LEU A 38 -10.24 -9.68 -0.99
C LEU A 38 -9.59 -8.87 -2.13
N PHE A 39 -10.18 -8.88 -3.32
CA PHE A 39 -9.72 -8.03 -4.43
C PHE A 39 -9.81 -6.54 -4.12
N ALA A 40 -10.89 -6.10 -3.48
CA ALA A 40 -11.06 -4.69 -3.10
C ALA A 40 -9.99 -4.23 -2.10
N VAL A 41 -9.73 -5.02 -1.06
CA VAL A 41 -8.67 -4.72 -0.07
C VAL A 41 -7.29 -4.78 -0.73
N GLY A 42 -7.01 -5.79 -1.56
CA GLY A 42 -5.76 -5.89 -2.29
C GLY A 42 -5.50 -4.69 -3.21
N GLY A 43 -6.52 -4.26 -3.96
CA GLY A 43 -6.45 -3.08 -4.82
C GLY A 43 -6.22 -1.79 -4.03
N LEU A 44 -6.89 -1.63 -2.89
CA LEU A 44 -6.69 -0.48 -2.01
C LEU A 44 -5.25 -0.43 -1.46
N VAL A 45 -4.75 -1.55 -0.94
CA VAL A 45 -3.38 -1.64 -0.41
C VAL A 45 -2.36 -1.36 -1.52
N ALA A 46 -2.54 -1.93 -2.71
CA ALA A 46 -1.69 -1.65 -3.85
C ALA A 46 -1.70 -0.16 -4.21
N ALA A 47 -2.87 0.48 -4.28
CA ALA A 47 -2.99 1.91 -4.56
C ALA A 47 -2.23 2.77 -3.53
N ILE A 48 -2.34 2.44 -2.24
CA ILE A 48 -1.59 3.13 -1.17
C ILE A 48 -0.08 2.98 -1.38
N LEU A 49 0.40 1.75 -1.62
CA LEU A 49 1.82 1.48 -1.81
C LEU A 49 2.37 2.16 -3.08
N LEU A 50 1.58 2.20 -4.17
CA LEU A 50 1.94 2.90 -5.40
C LEU A 50 1.95 4.43 -5.25
N ALA A 51 1.19 5.00 -4.31
CA ALA A 51 1.18 6.44 -4.06
C ALA A 51 2.46 6.94 -3.35
N ILE A 52 3.18 6.08 -2.63
CA ILE A 52 4.36 6.48 -1.84
C ILE A 52 5.57 6.90 -2.71
N PRO A 53 6.01 6.13 -3.74
CA PRO A 53 7.17 6.48 -4.56
C PRO A 53 7.16 7.90 -5.15
N PRO A 54 6.08 8.41 -5.77
CA PRO A 54 6.06 9.77 -6.29
C PRO A 54 6.17 10.82 -5.17
N ILE A 55 5.58 10.60 -3.99
CA ILE A 55 5.70 11.50 -2.82
C ILE A 55 7.16 11.58 -2.38
N VAL A 56 7.83 10.44 -2.25
CA VAL A 56 9.25 10.38 -1.86
C VAL A 56 10.13 11.02 -2.94
N ARG A 57 9.85 10.77 -4.23
CA ARG A 57 10.57 11.37 -5.36
C ARG A 57 10.45 12.89 -5.37
N ALA A 58 9.26 13.43 -5.16
CA ALA A 58 9.02 14.88 -5.10
C ALA A 58 9.81 15.54 -3.96
N LYS A 59 9.84 14.91 -2.77
CA LYS A 59 10.63 15.40 -1.64
C LYS A 59 12.14 15.38 -1.91
N ARG A 60 12.64 14.38 -2.64
CA ARG A 60 14.07 14.33 -3.03
C ARG A 60 14.41 15.39 -4.09
N ALA A 61 13.52 15.64 -5.05
CA ALA A 61 13.73 16.65 -6.09
C ALA A 61 13.76 18.09 -5.53
N GLY A 62 12.93 18.40 -4.53
CA GLY A 62 12.93 19.73 -3.89
C GLY A 62 14.19 20.07 -3.08
N LYS A 63 15.02 19.06 -2.74
CA LYS A 63 16.29 19.27 -2.00
C LYS A 63 17.45 19.67 -2.91
N ALA A 64 17.28 19.56 -4.23
CA ALA A 64 18.25 19.96 -5.24
C ALA A 64 17.96 21.38 -5.77
N LEU A 65 17.56 22.32 -4.91
CA LEU A 65 17.58 23.73 -5.29
C LEU A 65 19.06 24.13 -5.45
N PRO A 66 19.51 24.53 -6.66
CA PRO A 66 20.87 25.02 -6.83
C PRO A 66 21.10 26.19 -5.86
N PRO A 67 22.28 26.29 -5.22
CA PRO A 67 22.58 27.42 -4.36
C PRO A 67 22.28 28.71 -5.15
N ALA A 68 21.53 29.62 -4.53
CA ALA A 68 21.24 30.93 -5.09
C ALA A 68 22.57 31.52 -5.57
N GLN A 69 22.71 31.70 -6.88
CA GLN A 69 23.92 32.29 -7.44
C GLN A 69 24.01 33.70 -6.88
N THR A 70 24.91 33.91 -5.92
CA THR A 70 25.19 35.22 -5.36
C THR A 70 25.62 36.11 -6.52
N PRO A 71 24.95 37.24 -6.79
CA PRO A 71 25.36 38.14 -7.86
C PRO A 71 26.80 38.57 -7.59
N ARG A 72 27.74 38.21 -8.48
CA ARG A 72 29.12 38.68 -8.37
C ARG A 72 29.09 40.19 -8.59
N LEU A 73 29.39 40.94 -7.54
CA LEU A 73 29.56 42.38 -7.62
C LEU A 73 30.76 42.68 -8.54
N PRO A 74 30.64 43.59 -9.52
CA PRO A 74 31.77 43.97 -10.35
C PRO A 74 32.89 44.58 -9.50
N PRO A 75 34.16 44.36 -9.88
CA PRO A 75 35.30 44.86 -9.10
C PRO A 75 35.30 46.39 -9.07
N PRO A 76 35.78 46.99 -7.97
CA PRO A 76 35.86 48.43 -7.82
C PRO A 76 36.75 49.00 -8.93
N ARG A 77 36.23 50.01 -9.64
CA ARG A 77 37.00 50.80 -10.60
C ARG A 77 37.86 51.77 -9.78
N HIS A 78 39.17 51.54 -9.79
CA HIS A 78 40.18 52.49 -9.32
C HIS A 78 40.50 53.50 -10.42
#